data_AF-A0A2V9VER4-F1
#
_entry.id   AF-A0A2V9VER4-F1
#
_cell.length_a   1.000
_cell.length_b   1.000
_cell.length_c   1.000
_cell.angle_alpha   90.00
_cell.angle_beta   90.00
_cell.angle_gamma   90.00
#
_symmetry.space_group_name_H-M   'P 1'
#
loop_
_entity.id
_entity.type
_entity.pdbx_description
1 polymer ?
#
loop_
_entity_poly.entity_id
_entity_poly.type
_entity_poly.pdbx_seq_one_letter_code
_entity_poly.pdbx_strand_id
1 'polypeptide(L)'
;MKPHPGNASRMKATLAKCAPVLLCAAMVSSGYGLDLRLSLPKGSRSTPVQQLNRDGVNQLKHGRVKKAKERFVKAYLLDPDDPFTLNNLGYIAELEGDVDRALKYYQLAANTSTDAVIDDASRKGLKGQAVSMAFQSSKTSEYPGNKANFQALTLLEKGRVFEAEMVLKKAIQTDPKNPFLLDSLGYVMESEGDLQSALRYYSEAADQHSEERVLLTPPKKWRGKTISEIAARNADAVRDAITKGEDLETQVTRLNLRGVSALNHNDSSDAQKFFSDAYRLDPQNAFTLNNMGYIDELNGDRETAEMYYEAARSARQANERVTYATRTDAEGRKVGPLAETNQDAVGSTLRAIQQSKRRTRKPIQLMVRDTAAPPAANEPKPQPPLGVPTPPLPAPRLPDRDTPASPPQPPPVGEASRSPQAEQ
;
A
#
# COMPACT_ATOMS: atom_id res chain seq x y z
N MET A 1 62.96 -32.14 -54.46
CA MET A 1 63.28 -33.08 -55.56
C MET A 1 62.18 -34.13 -55.64
N LYS A 2 61.53 -34.22 -56.81
CA LYS A 2 60.74 -35.37 -57.31
C LYS A 2 61.71 -36.41 -57.91
N PRO A 3 61.39 -37.71 -58.07
CA PRO A 3 60.38 -38.16 -59.05
C PRO A 3 59.55 -39.43 -58.75
N HIS A 4 58.54 -39.59 -59.60
CA HIS A 4 57.61 -40.72 -59.87
C HIS A 4 58.26 -41.82 -60.73
N PRO A 5 57.69 -43.06 -60.93
CA PRO A 5 56.40 -43.36 -61.64
C PRO A 5 55.54 -44.48 -60.97
N GLY A 6 54.20 -44.57 -61.13
CA GLY A 6 53.41 -45.20 -62.23
C GLY A 6 53.19 -46.72 -61.97
N ASN A 7 52.03 -47.38 -62.07
CA ASN A 7 50.70 -47.12 -62.63
C ASN A 7 49.68 -48.24 -62.19
N ALA A 8 48.38 -47.92 -62.22
CA ALA A 8 47.15 -48.76 -62.35
C ALA A 8 46.77 -49.85 -61.31
N SER A 9 45.59 -49.70 -60.65
CA SER A 9 44.29 -50.16 -61.17
C SER A 9 43.17 -50.25 -60.10
N ARG A 10 41.94 -49.94 -60.54
CA ARG A 10 40.59 -50.22 -59.97
C ARG A 10 39.96 -49.30 -58.92
N MET A 11 39.18 -48.36 -59.48
CA MET A 11 37.96 -47.74 -58.97
C MET A 11 36.96 -48.75 -58.39
N LYS A 12 36.28 -48.37 -57.29
CA LYS A 12 34.81 -48.40 -57.17
C LYS A 12 34.34 -47.29 -56.21
N ALA A 13 33.72 -46.26 -56.79
CA ALA A 13 32.89 -45.29 -56.08
C ALA A 13 31.45 -45.80 -56.07
N THR A 14 30.79 -45.81 -54.91
CA THR A 14 29.35 -46.05 -54.81
C THR A 14 28.62 -44.73 -54.74
N LEU A 15 27.82 -44.50 -55.78
CA LEU A 15 27.01 -43.34 -56.05
C LEU A 15 25.84 -43.18 -55.08
N ALA A 16 25.54 -41.92 -54.78
CA ALA A 16 24.22 -41.41 -54.47
C ALA A 16 23.21 -41.79 -55.58
N LYS A 17 22.00 -42.19 -55.19
CA LYS A 17 20.85 -42.25 -56.09
C LYS A 17 19.64 -41.60 -55.44
N CYS A 18 19.37 -40.38 -55.89
CA CYS A 18 18.03 -39.82 -55.97
C CYS A 18 17.20 -40.54 -57.05
N ALA A 19 15.88 -40.32 -56.94
CA ALA A 19 14.80 -40.50 -57.92
C ALA A 19 14.02 -41.83 -57.88
N PRO A 20 12.73 -41.87 -58.30
CA PRO A 20 11.89 -40.78 -58.81
C PRO A 20 10.51 -40.61 -58.12
N VAL A 21 9.93 -39.42 -58.30
CA VAL A 21 8.49 -39.15 -58.22
C VAL A 21 7.82 -39.88 -59.39
N LEU A 22 6.85 -40.74 -59.11
CA LEU A 22 5.99 -41.36 -60.13
C LEU A 22 4.54 -41.16 -59.70
N LEU A 23 3.89 -40.24 -60.41
CA LEU A 23 2.47 -39.95 -60.37
C LEU A 23 1.79 -40.92 -61.35
N CYS A 24 1.00 -41.87 -60.87
CA CYS A 24 0.03 -42.60 -61.69
C CYS A 24 -1.28 -42.77 -60.91
N ALA A 25 -2.37 -42.45 -61.59
CA ALA A 25 -3.70 -42.25 -61.08
C ALA A 25 -4.48 -43.57 -60.86
N ALA A 26 -5.37 -43.50 -59.86
CA ALA A 26 -6.70 -44.09 -59.78
C ALA A 26 -6.91 -45.56 -60.19
N MET A 27 -7.05 -46.43 -59.17
CA MET A 27 -8.19 -47.35 -59.07
C MET A 27 -8.60 -47.49 -57.59
N VAL A 28 -9.88 -47.29 -57.32
CA VAL A 28 -10.51 -47.40 -56.00
C VAL A 28 -10.70 -48.87 -55.66
N SER A 29 -10.23 -49.32 -54.49
CA SER A 29 -10.97 -50.22 -53.60
C SER A 29 -10.17 -50.57 -52.34
N SER A 30 -10.90 -50.55 -51.22
CA SER A 30 -10.56 -51.11 -49.90
C SER A 30 -9.66 -50.23 -49.02
N GLY A 31 -10.32 -49.57 -48.07
CA GLY A 31 -9.70 -48.76 -47.04
C GLY A 31 -8.74 -49.57 -46.18
N TYR A 32 -7.46 -49.26 -46.31
CA TYR A 32 -6.52 -49.37 -45.22
C TYR A 32 -6.48 -48.01 -44.56
N GLY A 33 -7.20 -47.86 -43.44
CA GLY A 33 -6.88 -46.81 -42.50
C GLY A 33 -5.45 -47.05 -42.04
N LEU A 34 -4.48 -46.35 -42.65
CA LEU A 34 -3.16 -46.23 -42.06
C LEU A 34 -3.36 -45.49 -40.74
N ASP A 35 -3.50 -46.28 -39.67
CA ASP A 35 -3.36 -45.83 -38.30
C ASP A 35 -1.96 -45.21 -38.18
N LEU A 36 -1.89 -43.89 -38.35
CA LEU A 36 -0.66 -43.13 -38.22
C LEU A 36 -0.30 -43.12 -36.73
N ARG A 37 0.32 -44.19 -36.24
CA ARG A 37 0.80 -44.30 -34.85
C ARG A 37 2.05 -43.44 -34.70
N LEU A 38 1.84 -42.14 -34.51
CA LEU A 38 2.87 -41.23 -34.05
C LEU A 38 3.25 -41.61 -32.61
N SER A 39 4.40 -42.27 -32.45
CA SER A 39 5.00 -42.47 -31.13
C SER A 39 5.54 -41.13 -30.63
N LEU A 40 4.69 -40.36 -29.95
CA LEU A 40 5.12 -39.14 -29.30
C LEU A 40 6.04 -39.51 -28.13
N PRO A 41 7.25 -38.92 -28.02
CA PRO A 41 8.13 -39.16 -26.90
C PRO A 41 7.40 -38.85 -25.59
N LYS A 42 7.46 -39.77 -24.61
CA LYS A 42 6.82 -39.58 -23.29
C LYS A 42 7.39 -38.39 -22.49
N GLY A 43 8.50 -37.81 -22.94
CA GLY A 43 9.04 -36.54 -22.45
C GLY A 43 9.13 -35.54 -23.59
N SER A 44 8.27 -34.51 -23.57
CA SER A 44 8.42 -33.36 -24.45
C SER A 44 9.56 -32.47 -23.94
N ARG A 45 10.43 -32.02 -24.85
CA ARG A 45 11.39 -30.95 -24.53
C ARG A 45 10.58 -29.68 -24.28
N SER A 46 10.92 -28.95 -23.22
CA SER A 46 10.22 -27.71 -22.89
C SER A 46 10.36 -26.69 -24.02
N THR A 47 9.26 -26.03 -24.37
CA THR A 47 9.25 -25.00 -25.41
C THR A 47 10.12 -23.81 -25.03
N PRO A 48 10.61 -23.00 -25.98
CA PRO A 48 11.35 -21.79 -25.66
C PRO A 48 10.62 -20.85 -24.68
N VAL A 49 9.29 -20.71 -24.83
CA VAL A 49 8.43 -19.93 -23.92
C VAL A 49 8.45 -20.53 -22.51
N GLN A 50 8.26 -21.85 -22.38
CA GLN A 50 8.31 -22.54 -21.07
C GLN A 50 9.68 -22.39 -20.40
N GLN A 51 10.78 -22.48 -21.17
CA GLN A 51 12.13 -22.29 -20.64
C GLN A 51 12.33 -20.85 -20.12
N LEU A 52 11.92 -19.84 -20.91
CA LEU A 52 12.00 -18.44 -20.51
C LEU A 52 11.14 -18.14 -19.26
N ASN A 53 9.94 -18.72 -19.17
CA ASN A 53 9.09 -18.60 -18.00
C ASN A 53 9.73 -19.22 -16.75
N ARG A 54 10.25 -20.45 -16.86
CA ARG A 54 10.95 -21.11 -15.75
C ARG A 54 12.18 -20.32 -15.31
N ASP A 55 12.97 -19.80 -16.26
CA ASP A 55 14.11 -18.94 -15.98
C ASP A 55 13.69 -17.66 -15.26
N GLY A 56 12.62 -17.00 -15.72
CA GLY A 56 12.09 -15.79 -15.11
C GLY A 56 11.63 -16.03 -13.68
N VAL A 57 10.87 -17.11 -13.43
CA VAL A 57 10.46 -17.52 -12.08
C VAL A 57 11.67 -17.82 -11.20
N ASN A 58 12.72 -18.47 -11.74
CA ASN A 58 13.95 -18.70 -11.01
C ASN A 58 14.67 -17.39 -10.64
N GLN A 59 14.71 -16.39 -11.54
CA GLN A 59 15.25 -15.07 -11.20
C GLN A 59 14.44 -14.37 -10.10
N LEU A 60 13.11 -14.51 -10.08
CA LEU A 60 12.26 -14.00 -8.99
C LEU A 60 12.56 -14.66 -7.66
N LYS A 61 12.76 -15.98 -7.63
CA LYS A 61 13.18 -16.73 -6.42
C LYS A 61 14.49 -16.17 -5.84
N HIS A 62 15.35 -15.58 -6.68
CA HIS A 62 16.60 -14.93 -6.28
C HIS A 62 16.48 -13.40 -6.09
N GLY A 63 15.28 -12.83 -6.07
CA GLY A 63 15.04 -11.39 -5.90
C GLY A 63 15.44 -10.50 -7.09
N ARG A 64 15.79 -11.09 -8.25
CA ARG A 64 16.28 -10.37 -9.43
C ARG A 64 15.14 -9.96 -10.36
N VAL A 65 14.28 -9.06 -9.89
CA VAL A 65 13.05 -8.64 -10.57
C VAL A 65 13.29 -8.14 -12.00
N LYS A 66 14.31 -7.30 -12.22
CA LYS A 66 14.65 -6.78 -13.56
C LYS A 66 14.98 -7.90 -14.56
N LYS A 67 15.81 -8.87 -14.15
CA LYS A 67 16.16 -10.02 -15.01
C LYS A 67 14.96 -10.91 -15.25
N ALA A 68 14.09 -11.11 -14.26
CA ALA A 68 12.85 -11.85 -14.45
C ALA A 68 11.95 -11.19 -15.50
N LYS A 69 11.74 -9.87 -15.41
CA LYS A 69 11.01 -9.08 -16.39
C LYS A 69 11.56 -9.26 -17.81
N GLU A 70 12.87 -9.18 -17.98
CA GLU A 70 13.50 -9.42 -19.29
C GLU A 70 13.19 -10.81 -19.86
N ARG A 71 13.14 -11.85 -19.02
CA ARG A 71 12.79 -13.22 -19.46
C ARG A 71 11.31 -13.32 -19.83
N PHE A 72 10.42 -12.77 -19.01
CA PHE A 72 8.98 -12.79 -19.29
C PHE A 72 8.61 -11.95 -20.50
N VAL A 73 9.24 -10.79 -20.70
CA VAL A 73 9.03 -9.99 -21.93
C VAL A 73 9.51 -10.76 -23.16
N LYS A 74 10.65 -11.46 -23.09
CA LYS A 74 11.09 -12.34 -24.20
C LYS A 74 10.10 -13.48 -24.45
N ALA A 75 9.54 -14.08 -23.40
CA ALA A 75 8.50 -15.10 -23.53
C ALA A 75 7.25 -14.52 -24.22
N TYR A 76 6.84 -13.32 -23.82
CA TYR A 76 5.67 -12.61 -24.35
C TYR A 76 5.83 -12.23 -25.82
N LEU A 77 7.05 -11.89 -26.25
CA LEU A 77 7.34 -11.63 -27.67
C LEU A 77 7.27 -12.88 -28.55
N LEU A 78 7.46 -14.07 -27.96
CA LEU A 78 7.34 -15.35 -28.68
C LEU A 78 5.91 -15.86 -28.69
N ASP A 79 5.18 -15.69 -27.58
CA ASP A 79 3.79 -16.08 -27.42
C ASP A 79 3.06 -15.05 -26.53
N PRO A 80 2.38 -14.05 -27.14
CA PRO A 80 1.67 -13.01 -26.40
C PRO A 80 0.45 -13.52 -25.62
N ASP A 81 -0.10 -14.67 -26.01
CA ASP A 81 -1.33 -15.22 -25.43
C ASP A 81 -1.04 -16.27 -24.36
N ASP A 82 0.23 -16.65 -24.14
CA ASP A 82 0.61 -17.62 -23.10
C ASP A 82 0.16 -17.16 -21.70
N PRO A 83 -0.78 -17.87 -21.04
CA PRO A 83 -1.39 -17.42 -19.80
C PRO A 83 -0.40 -17.42 -18.64
N PHE A 84 0.64 -18.26 -18.68
CA PHE A 84 1.71 -18.24 -17.68
C PHE A 84 2.57 -16.98 -17.80
N THR A 85 2.96 -16.61 -19.01
CA THR A 85 3.70 -15.38 -19.30
C THR A 85 2.91 -14.15 -18.89
N LEU A 86 1.64 -14.08 -19.29
CA LEU A 86 0.73 -12.98 -18.91
C LEU A 86 0.62 -12.86 -17.39
N ASN A 87 0.37 -13.96 -16.68
CA ASN A 87 0.32 -13.95 -15.21
C ASN A 87 1.65 -13.52 -14.57
N ASN A 88 2.79 -13.99 -15.11
CA ASN A 88 4.11 -13.59 -14.63
C ASN A 88 4.40 -12.10 -14.87
N LEU A 89 3.97 -11.54 -16.01
CA LEU A 89 4.05 -10.10 -16.28
C LEU A 89 3.13 -9.28 -15.39
N GLY A 90 1.94 -9.81 -15.06
CA GLY A 90 1.05 -9.22 -14.06
C GLY A 90 1.72 -9.13 -12.70
N TYR A 91 2.41 -10.20 -12.28
CA TYR A 91 3.18 -10.21 -11.04
C TYR A 91 4.37 -9.23 -11.06
N ILE A 92 5.05 -9.09 -12.20
CA ILE A 92 6.10 -8.06 -12.35
C ILE A 92 5.51 -6.66 -12.21
N ALA A 93 4.39 -6.36 -12.86
CA ALA A 93 3.74 -5.06 -12.78
C ALA A 93 3.32 -4.74 -11.33
N GLU A 94 2.82 -5.74 -10.59
CA GLU A 94 2.53 -5.62 -9.15
C GLU A 94 3.77 -5.28 -8.33
N LEU A 95 4.91 -5.97 -8.55
CA LEU A 95 6.17 -5.66 -7.87
C LEU A 95 6.69 -4.25 -8.21
N GLU A 96 6.35 -3.74 -9.38
CA GLU A 96 6.63 -2.36 -9.81
C GLU A 96 5.62 -1.34 -9.26
N GLY A 97 4.56 -1.79 -8.57
CA GLY A 97 3.48 -0.96 -8.05
C GLY A 97 2.46 -0.51 -9.09
N ASP A 98 2.54 -1.03 -10.31
CA ASP A 98 1.64 -0.70 -11.42
C ASP A 98 0.41 -1.62 -11.42
N VAL A 99 -0.56 -1.24 -10.59
CA VAL A 99 -1.81 -1.96 -10.37
C VAL A 99 -2.61 -2.11 -11.66
N ASP A 100 -2.67 -1.07 -12.49
CA ASP A 100 -3.47 -1.07 -13.71
C ASP A 100 -2.91 -2.06 -14.74
N ARG A 101 -1.58 -2.08 -14.94
CA ARG A 101 -0.94 -3.11 -15.78
C ARG A 101 -1.07 -4.50 -15.16
N ALA A 102 -0.91 -4.64 -13.84
CA ALA A 102 -1.03 -5.93 -13.16
C ALA A 102 -2.41 -6.56 -13.38
N LEU A 103 -3.47 -5.81 -13.11
CA LEU A 103 -4.85 -6.25 -13.30
C LEU A 103 -5.13 -6.62 -14.76
N LYS A 104 -4.68 -5.79 -15.71
CA LYS A 104 -4.84 -6.08 -17.15
C LYS A 104 -4.17 -7.39 -17.55
N TYR A 105 -2.95 -7.64 -17.12
CA TYR A 105 -2.24 -8.89 -17.43
C TYR A 105 -2.91 -10.12 -16.79
N TYR A 106 -3.37 -10.00 -15.53
CA TYR A 106 -4.12 -11.08 -14.88
C TYR A 106 -5.45 -11.37 -15.59
N GLN A 107 -6.16 -10.34 -16.05
CA GLN A 107 -7.39 -10.50 -16.84
C GLN A 107 -7.13 -11.19 -18.18
N LEU A 108 -6.09 -10.76 -18.90
CA LEU A 108 -5.69 -11.40 -20.16
C LEU A 108 -5.34 -12.88 -19.94
N ALA A 109 -4.52 -13.18 -18.93
CA ALA A 109 -4.17 -14.55 -18.57
C ALA A 109 -5.40 -15.41 -18.26
N ALA A 110 -6.42 -14.80 -17.63
CA ALA A 110 -7.65 -15.49 -17.30
C ALA A 110 -8.54 -15.75 -18.50
N ASN A 111 -8.57 -14.84 -19.46
CA ASN A 111 -9.41 -14.94 -20.64
C ASN A 111 -8.80 -15.83 -21.72
N THR A 112 -7.51 -16.14 -21.66
CA THR A 112 -6.89 -17.15 -22.53
C THR A 112 -7.38 -18.55 -22.16
N SER A 113 -8.03 -19.23 -23.11
CA SER A 113 -8.36 -20.65 -23.01
C SER A 113 -7.13 -21.52 -23.27
N THR A 114 -6.79 -22.42 -22.35
CA THR A 114 -5.73 -23.40 -22.54
C THR A 114 -6.04 -24.70 -21.80
N ASP A 115 -5.65 -25.83 -22.39
CA ASP A 115 -5.70 -27.16 -21.77
C ASP A 115 -4.40 -27.50 -21.03
N ALA A 116 -3.47 -26.54 -20.94
CA ALA A 116 -2.21 -26.74 -20.25
C ALA A 116 -2.44 -27.03 -18.75
N VAL A 117 -1.50 -27.80 -18.19
CA VAL A 117 -1.44 -28.07 -16.75
C VAL A 117 -0.32 -27.26 -16.10
N ILE A 118 -0.51 -26.92 -14.83
CA ILE A 118 0.39 -26.07 -14.08
C ILE A 118 1.61 -26.88 -13.61
N ASP A 119 2.80 -26.53 -14.09
CA ASP A 119 4.05 -27.23 -13.78
C ASP A 119 4.61 -26.88 -12.38
N ASP A 120 4.56 -25.60 -12.00
CA ASP A 120 4.93 -25.09 -10.68
C ASP A 120 3.99 -23.95 -10.29
N ALA A 121 3.67 -23.82 -9.00
CA ALA A 121 2.75 -22.79 -8.51
C ALA A 121 3.16 -22.30 -7.12
N SER A 122 3.04 -21.00 -6.89
CA SER A 122 3.16 -20.42 -5.55
C SER A 122 2.02 -20.86 -4.62
N ARG A 123 0.87 -21.22 -5.19
CA ARG A 123 -0.30 -21.74 -4.46
C ARG A 123 -0.21 -23.26 -4.32
N LYS A 124 -0.31 -23.76 -3.08
CA LYS A 124 -0.37 -25.20 -2.78
C LYS A 124 -1.59 -25.82 -3.46
N GLY A 125 -1.43 -27.03 -4.00
CA GLY A 125 -2.52 -27.81 -4.62
C GLY A 125 -2.83 -27.49 -6.08
N LEU A 126 -2.21 -26.46 -6.67
CA LEU A 126 -2.40 -26.14 -8.10
C LEU A 126 -1.44 -26.87 -9.03
N LYS A 127 -0.31 -27.39 -8.52
CA LYS A 127 0.63 -28.15 -9.34
C LYS A 127 -0.06 -29.39 -9.92
N GLY A 128 0.02 -29.56 -11.24
CA GLY A 128 -0.61 -30.64 -11.98
C GLY A 128 -2.09 -30.40 -12.33
N GLN A 129 -2.71 -29.33 -11.84
CA GLN A 129 -4.09 -28.95 -12.18
C GLN A 129 -4.15 -28.21 -13.52
N ALA A 130 -5.34 -28.17 -14.11
CA ALA A 130 -5.60 -27.37 -15.31
C ALA A 130 -5.40 -25.87 -15.03
N VAL A 131 -4.82 -25.15 -15.99
CA VAL A 131 -4.60 -23.70 -15.89
C VAL A 131 -5.90 -22.93 -15.70
N SER A 132 -7.01 -23.41 -16.26
CA SER A 132 -8.34 -22.83 -16.06
C SER A 132 -8.74 -22.72 -14.58
N MET A 133 -8.29 -23.65 -13.72
CA MET A 133 -8.52 -23.58 -12.27
C MET A 133 -7.72 -22.46 -11.57
N ALA A 134 -6.54 -22.10 -12.08
CA ALA A 134 -5.75 -21.01 -11.50
C ALA A 134 -6.41 -19.65 -11.74
N PHE A 135 -7.10 -19.50 -12.88
CA PHE A 135 -7.64 -18.24 -13.34
C PHE A 135 -9.17 -18.09 -13.25
N GLN A 136 -9.86 -19.08 -12.69
CA GLN A 136 -11.32 -19.05 -12.56
C GLN A 136 -11.81 -17.83 -11.76
N SER A 137 -11.06 -17.40 -10.74
CA SER A 137 -11.38 -16.21 -9.92
C SER A 137 -11.02 -14.88 -10.57
N SER A 138 -10.12 -14.87 -11.55
CA SER A 138 -9.75 -13.65 -12.29
C SER A 138 -10.72 -13.30 -13.40
N LYS A 139 -11.50 -14.27 -13.90
CA LYS A 139 -12.57 -14.02 -14.89
C LYS A 139 -13.73 -13.18 -14.33
N THR A 140 -13.90 -13.16 -13.01
CA THR A 140 -14.98 -12.43 -12.31
C THR A 140 -14.52 -11.09 -11.74
N SER A 141 -13.22 -10.76 -11.80
CA SER A 141 -12.59 -9.61 -11.13
C SER A 141 -12.67 -8.30 -11.94
N GLU A 142 -13.83 -7.95 -12.47
CA GLU A 142 -14.08 -6.64 -13.11
C GLU A 142 -14.41 -5.51 -12.12
N TYR A 143 -13.97 -5.60 -10.85
CA TYR A 143 -14.42 -4.67 -9.82
C TYR A 143 -13.44 -3.50 -9.56
N PRO A 144 -13.87 -2.23 -9.72
CA PRO A 144 -13.16 -1.05 -9.22
C PRO A 144 -12.79 -1.12 -7.74
N GLY A 145 -13.54 -1.92 -6.95
CA GLY A 145 -13.24 -2.22 -5.56
C GLY A 145 -11.84 -2.82 -5.34
N ASN A 146 -11.32 -3.63 -6.28
CA ASN A 146 -10.01 -4.28 -6.13
C ASN A 146 -8.85 -3.28 -6.20
N LYS A 147 -8.98 -2.21 -7.02
CA LYS A 147 -7.99 -1.12 -7.08
C LYS A 147 -7.99 -0.29 -5.80
N ALA A 148 -9.17 0.12 -5.33
CA ALA A 148 -9.31 0.89 -4.10
C ALA A 148 -8.83 0.08 -2.88
N ASN A 149 -9.17 -1.21 -2.83
CA ASN A 149 -8.70 -2.15 -1.81
C ASN A 149 -7.17 -2.23 -1.77
N PHE A 150 -6.51 -2.44 -2.92
CA PHE A 150 -5.06 -2.50 -2.98
C PHE A 150 -4.41 -1.17 -2.57
N GLN A 151 -4.95 -0.05 -3.03
CA GLN A 151 -4.48 1.28 -2.66
C GLN A 151 -4.58 1.50 -1.15
N ALA A 152 -5.72 1.16 -0.54
CA ALA A 152 -5.95 1.30 0.90
C ALA A 152 -4.99 0.42 1.71
N LEU A 153 -4.83 -0.86 1.35
CA LEU A 153 -3.88 -1.74 2.02
C LEU A 153 -2.41 -1.26 1.88
N THR A 154 -2.07 -0.65 0.75
CA THR A 154 -0.74 -0.05 0.54
C THR A 154 -0.54 1.19 1.42
N LEU A 155 -1.60 1.98 1.63
CA LEU A 155 -1.58 3.12 2.55
C LEU A 155 -1.44 2.65 4.01
N LEU A 156 -2.14 1.57 4.38
CA LEU A 156 -2.04 0.93 5.70
C LEU A 156 -0.63 0.40 5.98
N GLU A 157 0.03 -0.27 5.02
CA GLU A 157 1.44 -0.69 5.18
C GLU A 157 2.40 0.48 5.40
N LYS A 158 2.03 1.69 4.95
CA LYS A 158 2.80 2.93 5.15
C LYS A 158 2.38 3.69 6.41
N GLY A 159 1.47 3.15 7.24
CA GLY A 159 0.93 3.82 8.43
C GLY A 159 -0.06 4.94 8.13
N ARG A 160 -0.45 5.15 6.86
CA ARG A 160 -1.36 6.23 6.43
C ARG A 160 -2.82 5.80 6.59
N VAL A 161 -3.21 5.48 7.83
CA VAL A 161 -4.49 4.84 8.18
C VAL A 161 -5.69 5.70 7.75
N PHE A 162 -5.70 6.99 8.12
CA PHE A 162 -6.79 7.91 7.79
C PHE A 162 -6.99 8.06 6.26
N GLU A 163 -5.91 8.11 5.49
CA GLU A 163 -6.02 8.19 4.03
C GLU A 163 -6.55 6.90 3.41
N ALA A 164 -6.17 5.75 3.97
CA ALA A 164 -6.72 4.46 3.56
C ALA A 164 -8.23 4.41 3.79
N GLU A 165 -8.68 4.90 4.96
CA GLU A 165 -10.11 4.99 5.26
C GLU A 165 -10.86 5.86 4.25
N MET A 166 -10.33 7.03 3.90
CA MET A 166 -10.96 7.94 2.92
C MET A 166 -11.10 7.29 1.54
N VAL A 167 -10.10 6.53 1.09
CA VAL A 167 -10.16 5.78 -0.16
C VAL A 167 -11.28 4.72 -0.10
N LEU A 168 -11.36 3.97 1.00
CA LEU A 168 -12.34 2.91 1.18
C LEU A 168 -13.77 3.46 1.34
N LYS A 169 -13.96 4.51 2.14
CA LYS A 169 -15.26 5.21 2.31
C LYS A 169 -15.83 5.69 0.99
N LYS A 170 -14.98 6.14 0.06
CA LYS A 170 -15.42 6.50 -1.29
C LYS A 170 -15.76 5.27 -2.15
N ALA A 171 -14.95 4.24 -2.08
CA ALA A 171 -15.14 3.03 -2.89
C ALA A 171 -16.38 2.24 -2.48
N ILE A 172 -16.62 2.09 -1.17
CA ILE A 172 -17.73 1.32 -0.61
C ILE A 172 -19.10 1.94 -0.94
N GLN A 173 -19.16 3.24 -1.24
CA GLN A 173 -20.41 3.88 -1.73
C GLN A 173 -20.89 3.31 -3.07
N THR A 174 -19.97 2.82 -3.90
CA THR A 174 -20.31 2.24 -5.21
C THR A 174 -20.76 0.79 -5.09
N ASP A 175 -20.14 0.03 -4.18
CA ASP A 175 -20.46 -1.36 -3.90
C ASP A 175 -20.46 -1.61 -2.39
N PRO A 176 -21.58 -1.35 -1.70
CA PRO A 176 -21.67 -1.42 -0.23
C PRO A 176 -21.46 -2.80 0.35
N LYS A 177 -21.57 -3.85 -0.45
CA LYS A 177 -21.44 -5.25 -0.03
C LYS A 177 -20.15 -5.88 -0.53
N ASN A 178 -19.21 -5.08 -1.04
CA ASN A 178 -17.95 -5.61 -1.53
C ASN A 178 -17.14 -6.21 -0.36
N PRO A 179 -16.89 -7.53 -0.33
CA PRO A 179 -16.22 -8.17 0.79
C PRO A 179 -14.76 -7.72 0.95
N PHE A 180 -14.08 -7.30 -0.13
CA PHE A 180 -12.71 -6.79 -0.04
C PHE A 180 -12.66 -5.42 0.64
N LEU A 181 -13.57 -4.52 0.24
CA LEU A 181 -13.65 -3.19 0.85
C LEU A 181 -14.08 -3.27 2.31
N LEU A 182 -15.03 -4.15 2.64
CA LEU A 182 -15.45 -4.41 4.02
C LEU A 182 -14.31 -4.98 4.87
N ASP A 183 -13.58 -5.99 4.39
CA ASP A 183 -12.41 -6.53 5.11
C ASP A 183 -11.34 -5.46 5.33
N SER A 184 -11.01 -4.67 4.31
CA SER A 184 -10.05 -3.56 4.46
C SER A 184 -10.54 -2.46 5.40
N LEU A 185 -11.85 -2.16 5.45
CA LEU A 185 -12.40 -1.25 6.46
C LEU A 185 -12.27 -1.84 7.86
N GLY A 186 -12.45 -3.15 8.03
CA GLY A 186 -12.15 -3.85 9.28
C GLY A 186 -10.70 -3.64 9.72
N TYR A 187 -9.76 -3.75 8.78
CA TYR A 187 -8.33 -3.51 9.03
C TYR A 187 -8.02 -2.07 9.44
N VAL A 188 -8.69 -1.09 8.82
CA VAL A 188 -8.59 0.31 9.25
C VAL A 188 -9.07 0.45 10.69
N MET A 189 -10.29 -0.02 11.00
CA MET A 189 -10.86 0.10 12.35
C MET A 189 -9.98 -0.58 13.40
N GLU A 190 -9.39 -1.74 13.08
CA GLU A 190 -8.44 -2.44 13.94
C GLU A 190 -7.18 -1.60 14.18
N SER A 191 -6.64 -0.97 13.12
CA SER A 191 -5.46 -0.09 13.19
C SER A 191 -5.73 1.18 14.01
N GLU A 192 -6.98 1.63 14.07
CA GLU A 192 -7.42 2.75 14.91
C GLU A 192 -7.73 2.33 16.36
N GLY A 193 -7.66 1.04 16.67
CA GLY A 193 -8.00 0.50 17.98
C GLY A 193 -9.50 0.34 18.25
N ASP A 194 -10.36 0.55 17.25
CA ASP A 194 -11.79 0.25 17.33
C ASP A 194 -12.05 -1.21 16.98
N LEU A 195 -11.73 -2.09 17.93
CA LEU A 195 -11.89 -3.54 17.77
C LEU A 195 -13.35 -3.97 17.55
N GLN A 196 -14.33 -3.20 18.04
CA GLN A 196 -15.74 -3.53 17.88
C GLN A 196 -16.19 -3.26 16.44
N SER A 197 -15.83 -2.10 15.89
CA SER A 197 -16.10 -1.80 14.48
C SER A 197 -15.30 -2.72 13.55
N ALA A 198 -14.06 -3.06 13.91
CA ALA A 198 -13.26 -4.03 13.17
C ALA A 198 -13.94 -5.39 13.08
N LEU A 199 -14.37 -5.94 14.24
CA LEU A 199 -15.08 -7.22 14.30
C LEU A 199 -16.36 -7.19 13.46
N ARG A 200 -17.11 -6.08 13.50
CA ARG A 200 -18.33 -5.92 12.70
C ARG A 200 -18.03 -5.98 11.21
N TYR A 201 -17.09 -5.18 10.71
CA TYR A 201 -16.75 -5.17 9.28
C TYR A 201 -16.17 -6.49 8.79
N TYR A 202 -15.28 -7.12 9.56
CA TYR A 202 -14.76 -8.44 9.21
C TYR A 202 -15.86 -9.50 9.17
N SER A 203 -16.81 -9.45 10.12
CA SER A 203 -17.95 -10.38 10.12
C SER A 203 -18.87 -10.14 8.91
N GLU A 204 -19.20 -8.88 8.61
CA GLU A 204 -19.99 -8.51 7.43
C GLU A 204 -19.32 -8.96 6.11
N ALA A 205 -18.00 -8.87 6.01
CA ALA A 205 -17.22 -9.35 4.87
C ALA A 205 -17.22 -10.89 4.76
N ALA A 206 -17.10 -11.60 5.89
CA ALA A 206 -17.17 -13.05 5.94
C ALA A 206 -18.56 -13.57 5.52
N ASP A 207 -19.63 -12.89 5.96
CA ASP A 207 -21.03 -13.23 5.68
C ASP A 207 -21.44 -13.00 4.23
N GLN A 208 -20.62 -12.31 3.42
CA GLN A 208 -20.87 -12.24 1.97
C GLN A 208 -20.63 -13.57 1.26
N HIS A 209 -20.01 -14.56 1.91
CA HIS A 209 -19.72 -15.90 1.38
C HIS A 209 -19.13 -15.87 -0.04
N SER A 210 -18.20 -14.93 -0.28
CA SER A 210 -17.57 -14.75 -1.57
C SER A 210 -16.50 -15.82 -1.78
N GLU A 211 -16.66 -16.55 -2.89
CA GLU A 211 -15.66 -17.49 -3.42
C GLU A 211 -14.55 -16.78 -4.23
N GLU A 212 -14.61 -15.44 -4.34
CA GLU A 212 -13.57 -14.67 -5.01
C GLU A 212 -12.26 -14.78 -4.24
N ARG A 213 -11.21 -15.12 -4.97
CA ARG A 213 -9.88 -15.32 -4.41
C ARG A 213 -9.06 -14.06 -4.55
N VAL A 214 -8.31 -13.74 -3.51
CA VAL A 214 -7.44 -12.57 -3.50
C VAL A 214 -6.29 -12.79 -4.49
N LEU A 215 -6.23 -11.96 -5.53
CA LEU A 215 -5.17 -11.99 -6.54
C LEU A 215 -4.06 -11.00 -6.18
N LEU A 216 -4.43 -9.74 -5.99
CA LEU A 216 -3.54 -8.61 -5.82
C LEU A 216 -3.74 -8.00 -4.43
N THR A 217 -2.71 -8.05 -3.59
CA THR A 217 -2.75 -7.52 -2.21
C THR A 217 -1.33 -7.43 -1.63
N PRO A 218 -1.02 -6.41 -0.81
CA PRO A 218 0.28 -6.35 -0.15
C PRO A 218 0.54 -7.51 0.84
N PRO A 219 -0.41 -7.93 1.70
CA PRO A 219 -0.28 -9.15 2.51
C PRO A 219 -0.22 -10.45 1.67
N LYS A 220 0.99 -10.87 1.31
CA LYS A 220 1.23 -12.06 0.46
C LYS A 220 0.50 -13.34 0.94
N LYS A 221 0.29 -13.48 2.26
CA LYS A 221 -0.38 -14.63 2.90
C LYS A 221 -1.88 -14.76 2.56
N TRP A 222 -2.50 -13.70 2.04
CA TRP A 222 -3.90 -13.67 1.62
C TRP A 222 -4.08 -14.19 0.20
N ARG A 223 -3.03 -14.14 -0.63
CA ARG A 223 -3.13 -14.51 -2.04
C ARG A 223 -3.59 -15.95 -2.23
N GLY A 224 -4.54 -16.12 -3.16
CA GLY A 224 -5.12 -17.41 -3.52
C GLY A 224 -6.12 -17.99 -2.51
N LYS A 225 -6.29 -17.39 -1.33
CA LYS A 225 -7.40 -17.68 -0.40
C LYS A 225 -8.63 -16.89 -0.81
N THR A 226 -9.81 -17.34 -0.39
CA THR A 226 -11.04 -16.56 -0.60
C THR A 226 -11.08 -15.39 0.38
N ILE A 227 -11.69 -14.28 -0.05
CA ILE A 227 -11.79 -13.09 0.80
C ILE A 227 -12.62 -13.38 2.07
N SER A 228 -13.69 -14.17 1.97
CA SER A 228 -14.49 -14.54 3.14
C SER A 228 -13.74 -15.45 4.12
N GLU A 229 -12.83 -16.33 3.66
CA GLU A 229 -11.95 -17.09 4.55
C GLU A 229 -10.98 -16.17 5.30
N ILE A 230 -10.45 -15.15 4.63
CA ILE A 230 -9.56 -14.16 5.26
C ILE A 230 -10.32 -13.34 6.30
N ALA A 231 -11.47 -12.79 5.92
CA ALA A 231 -12.31 -11.98 6.78
C ALA A 231 -12.78 -12.76 8.02
N ALA A 232 -13.18 -14.03 7.87
CA ALA A 232 -13.55 -14.88 9.01
C ALA A 232 -12.39 -15.05 9.98
N ARG A 233 -11.17 -15.29 9.49
CA ARG A 233 -9.98 -15.40 10.34
C ARG A 233 -9.62 -14.09 11.02
N ASN A 234 -9.78 -12.97 10.34
CA ASN A 234 -9.56 -11.65 10.93
C ASN A 234 -10.60 -11.37 12.04
N ALA A 235 -11.88 -11.69 11.79
CA ALA A 235 -12.95 -11.60 12.79
C ALA A 235 -12.67 -12.48 14.01
N ASP A 236 -12.24 -13.72 13.81
CA ASP A 236 -11.87 -14.64 14.89
C ASP A 236 -10.71 -14.09 15.72
N ALA A 237 -9.65 -13.59 15.06
CA ALA A 237 -8.49 -13.01 15.75
C ALA A 237 -8.88 -11.79 16.60
N VAL A 238 -9.72 -10.89 16.07
CA VAL A 238 -10.20 -9.72 16.82
C VAL A 238 -11.12 -10.14 17.96
N ARG A 239 -12.02 -11.10 17.74
CA ARG A 239 -12.90 -11.63 18.78
C ARG A 239 -12.11 -12.27 19.91
N ASP A 240 -11.07 -13.03 19.59
CA ASP A 240 -10.18 -13.65 20.57
C ASP A 240 -9.41 -12.59 21.37
N ALA A 241 -8.91 -11.54 20.71
CA ALA A 241 -8.25 -10.42 21.38
C ALA A 241 -9.17 -9.70 22.36
N ILE A 242 -10.42 -9.40 21.95
CA ILE A 242 -11.44 -8.81 22.83
C ILE A 242 -11.74 -9.75 24.01
N THR A 243 -11.94 -11.04 23.75
CA THR A 243 -12.36 -12.03 24.75
C THR A 243 -11.27 -12.31 25.78
N LYS A 244 -10.03 -12.46 25.33
CA LYS A 244 -8.85 -12.67 26.20
C LYS A 244 -8.63 -11.48 27.14
N GLY A 245 -9.13 -10.31 26.74
CA GLY A 245 -8.84 -9.06 27.42
C GLY A 245 -7.43 -8.60 27.15
N GLU A 246 -7.14 -7.39 27.63
CA GLU A 246 -5.88 -6.71 27.40
C GLU A 246 -5.21 -6.41 28.74
N ASP A 247 -3.88 -6.50 28.78
CA ASP A 247 -3.12 -5.94 29.88
C ASP A 247 -3.24 -4.40 29.90
N LEU A 248 -2.84 -3.78 31.01
CA LEU A 248 -2.98 -2.33 31.22
C LEU A 248 -2.26 -1.50 30.15
N GLU A 249 -1.07 -1.93 29.71
CA GLU A 249 -0.28 -1.21 28.72
C GLU A 249 -0.91 -1.27 27.34
N THR A 250 -1.44 -2.43 26.96
CA THR A 250 -2.21 -2.60 25.72
C THR A 250 -3.48 -1.75 25.73
N GLN A 251 -4.21 -1.69 26.86
CA GLN A 251 -5.40 -0.84 26.99
C GLN A 251 -5.08 0.65 26.81
N VAL A 252 -4.02 1.13 27.46
CA VAL A 252 -3.55 2.52 27.33
C VAL A 252 -3.15 2.83 25.89
N THR A 253 -2.41 1.92 25.25
CA THR A 253 -1.99 2.07 23.84
C THR A 253 -3.20 2.16 22.91
N ARG A 254 -4.19 1.28 23.08
CA ARG A 254 -5.41 1.29 22.27
C ARG A 254 -6.22 2.57 22.47
N LEU A 255 -6.40 3.03 23.72
CA LEU A 255 -7.08 4.30 24.00
C LEU A 255 -6.34 5.48 23.35
N ASN A 256 -5.01 5.50 23.42
CA ASN A 256 -4.20 6.50 22.73
C ASN A 256 -4.38 6.47 21.21
N LEU A 257 -4.42 5.29 20.58
CA LEU A 257 -4.72 5.16 19.15
C LEU A 257 -6.10 5.69 18.79
N ARG A 258 -7.12 5.35 19.59
CA ARG A 258 -8.49 5.86 19.41
C ARG A 258 -8.56 7.38 19.56
N GLY A 259 -7.81 7.94 20.52
CA GLY A 259 -7.71 9.39 20.71
C GLY A 259 -7.11 10.09 19.50
N VAL A 260 -6.00 9.57 18.95
CA VAL A 260 -5.39 10.12 17.73
C VAL A 260 -6.31 9.95 16.51
N SER A 261 -6.98 8.79 16.39
CA SER A 261 -7.98 8.59 15.32
C SER A 261 -9.10 9.63 15.42
N ALA A 262 -9.65 9.86 16.60
CA ALA A 262 -10.68 10.87 16.81
C ALA A 262 -10.21 12.29 16.43
N LEU A 263 -8.96 12.65 16.73
CA LEU A 263 -8.37 13.92 16.27
C LEU A 263 -8.27 14.00 14.74
N ASN A 264 -7.89 12.91 14.07
CA ASN A 264 -7.84 12.86 12.60
C ASN A 264 -9.23 13.02 11.97
N HIS A 265 -10.26 12.57 12.67
CA HIS A 265 -11.66 12.75 12.32
C HIS A 265 -12.23 14.12 12.73
N ASN A 266 -11.40 15.02 13.27
CA ASN A 266 -11.81 16.33 13.78
C ASN A 266 -12.85 16.24 14.92
N ASP A 267 -12.81 15.16 15.70
CA ASP A 267 -13.60 14.96 16.92
C ASP A 267 -12.74 15.12 18.17
N SER A 268 -12.47 16.38 18.53
CA SER A 268 -11.66 16.71 19.70
C SER A 268 -12.34 16.31 21.02
N SER A 269 -13.67 16.20 21.05
CA SER A 269 -14.41 15.79 22.25
C SER A 269 -14.17 14.31 22.56
N ASP A 270 -14.32 13.44 21.56
CA ASP A 270 -14.06 12.02 21.77
C ASP A 270 -12.58 11.72 21.95
N ALA A 271 -11.70 12.46 21.27
CA ALA A 271 -10.26 12.40 21.53
C ALA A 271 -9.94 12.71 23.00
N GLN A 272 -10.50 13.78 23.56
CA GLN A 272 -10.29 14.15 24.96
C GLN A 272 -10.75 13.04 25.91
N LYS A 273 -11.89 12.39 25.63
CA LYS A 273 -12.36 11.25 26.44
C LYS A 273 -11.37 10.10 26.42
N PHE A 274 -10.92 9.67 25.24
CA PHE A 274 -9.98 8.54 25.12
C PHE A 274 -8.64 8.82 25.80
N PHE A 275 -8.07 10.02 25.63
CA PHE A 275 -6.83 10.37 26.33
C PHE A 275 -7.04 10.53 27.84
N SER A 276 -8.19 11.03 28.29
CA SER A 276 -8.53 11.09 29.71
C SER A 276 -8.64 9.68 30.33
N ASP A 277 -9.26 8.75 29.61
CA ASP A 277 -9.34 7.35 30.03
C ASP A 277 -7.96 6.70 30.07
N ALA A 278 -7.12 6.94 29.05
CA ALA A 278 -5.74 6.46 29.03
C ALA A 278 -4.93 7.04 30.20
N TYR A 279 -5.12 8.32 30.53
CA TYR A 279 -4.45 9.00 31.63
C TYR A 279 -4.88 8.46 33.00
N ARG A 280 -6.16 8.09 33.17
CA ARG A 280 -6.64 7.43 34.40
C ARG A 280 -5.98 6.07 34.62
N LEU A 281 -5.70 5.34 33.54
CA LEU A 281 -5.05 4.03 33.59
C LEU A 281 -3.53 4.14 33.82
N ASP A 282 -2.87 5.08 33.15
CA ASP A 282 -1.44 5.37 33.35
C ASP A 282 -1.18 6.90 33.30
N PRO A 283 -1.15 7.56 34.47
CA PRO A 283 -0.86 8.99 34.56
C PRO A 283 0.58 9.37 34.16
N GLN A 284 1.48 8.39 34.05
CA GLN A 284 2.88 8.61 33.67
C GLN A 284 3.17 8.19 32.23
N ASN A 285 2.15 7.95 31.40
CA ASN A 285 2.38 7.66 29.98
C ASN A 285 2.75 8.94 29.21
N ALA A 286 3.99 9.02 28.71
CA ALA A 286 4.47 10.21 27.99
C ALA A 286 3.61 10.53 26.74
N PHE A 287 3.16 9.52 26.02
CA PHE A 287 2.39 9.71 24.79
C PHE A 287 0.99 10.27 25.10
N THR A 288 0.32 9.71 26.12
CA THR A 288 -0.96 10.24 26.61
C THR A 288 -0.84 11.69 27.05
N LEU A 289 0.16 12.00 27.89
CA LEU A 289 0.41 13.36 28.40
C LEU A 289 0.67 14.35 27.26
N ASN A 290 1.51 13.98 26.28
CA ASN A 290 1.77 14.83 25.13
C ASN A 290 0.49 15.10 24.32
N ASN A 291 -0.38 14.10 24.12
CA ASN A 291 -1.63 14.32 23.39
C ASN A 291 -2.67 15.11 24.19
N MET A 292 -2.72 14.97 25.51
CA MET A 292 -3.53 15.84 26.39
C MET A 292 -3.10 17.30 26.24
N GLY A 293 -1.78 17.58 26.28
CA GLY A 293 -1.26 18.92 26.05
C GLY A 293 -1.60 19.46 24.66
N TYR A 294 -1.57 18.61 23.64
CA TYR A 294 -1.97 18.99 22.28
C TYR A 294 -3.45 19.37 22.18
N ILE A 295 -4.35 18.63 22.85
CA ILE A 295 -5.77 18.98 22.89
C ILE A 295 -6.00 20.30 23.60
N ASP A 296 -5.35 20.53 24.74
CA ASP A 296 -5.53 21.78 25.49
C ASP A 296 -4.98 22.99 24.70
N GLU A 297 -3.87 22.79 23.97
CA GLU A 297 -3.35 23.78 23.04
C GLU A 297 -4.35 24.11 21.93
N LEU A 298 -5.00 23.10 21.32
CA LEU A 298 -6.06 23.28 20.33
C LEU A 298 -7.27 24.03 20.90
N ASN A 299 -7.62 23.76 22.15
CA ASN A 299 -8.70 24.45 22.88
C ASN A 299 -8.30 25.87 23.33
N GLY A 300 -7.03 26.22 23.21
CA GLY A 300 -6.47 27.52 23.55
C GLY A 300 -6.01 27.66 25.01
N ASP A 301 -6.15 26.62 25.83
CA ASP A 301 -5.63 26.53 27.20
C ASP A 301 -4.14 26.18 27.18
N ARG A 302 -3.34 27.20 26.89
CA ARG A 302 -1.90 27.08 26.69
C ARG A 302 -1.15 26.83 28.00
N GLU A 303 -1.67 27.34 29.10
CA GLU A 303 -1.11 27.11 30.42
C GLU A 303 -1.21 25.63 30.82
N THR A 304 -2.38 25.01 30.65
CA THR A 304 -2.54 23.57 30.90
C THR A 304 -1.74 22.73 29.90
N ALA A 305 -1.69 23.14 28.63
CA ALA A 305 -0.89 22.47 27.61
C ALA A 305 0.61 22.42 27.97
N GLU A 306 1.18 23.55 28.42
CA GLU A 306 2.59 23.64 28.84
C GLU A 306 2.89 22.66 29.99
N MET A 307 1.99 22.56 30.97
CA MET A 307 2.13 21.61 32.08
C MET A 307 2.16 20.15 31.61
N TYR A 308 1.26 19.76 30.70
CA TYR A 308 1.22 18.40 30.18
C TYR A 308 2.45 18.07 29.33
N TYR A 309 2.92 19.00 28.51
CA TYR A 309 4.15 18.81 27.74
C TYR A 309 5.38 18.68 28.64
N GLU A 310 5.48 19.47 29.70
CA GLU A 310 6.56 19.33 30.68
C GLU A 310 6.54 17.94 31.34
N ALA A 311 5.36 17.50 31.80
CA ALA A 311 5.19 16.17 32.39
C ALA A 311 5.58 15.05 31.41
N ALA A 312 5.18 15.16 30.14
CA ALA A 312 5.46 14.18 29.10
C ALA A 312 6.97 13.98 28.83
N ARG A 313 7.80 15.02 29.02
CA ARG A 313 9.26 14.94 28.79
C ARG A 313 9.96 13.98 29.75
N SER A 314 9.52 13.95 31.01
CA SER A 314 10.08 13.11 32.07
C SER A 314 9.29 11.83 32.35
N ALA A 315 8.18 11.63 31.64
CA ALA A 315 7.26 10.52 31.85
C ALA A 315 7.81 9.17 31.35
N ARG A 316 7.15 8.08 31.75
CA ARG A 316 7.42 6.73 31.26
C ARG A 316 7.25 6.72 29.73
N GLN A 317 8.11 5.98 29.04
CA GLN A 317 8.10 5.88 27.56
C GLN A 317 8.40 7.20 26.82
N ALA A 318 8.96 8.23 27.48
CA ALA A 318 9.41 9.44 26.79
C ALA A 318 10.47 9.16 25.70
N ASN A 319 11.20 8.04 25.81
CA ASN A 319 12.16 7.58 24.81
C ASN A 319 11.57 6.73 23.68
N GLU A 320 10.30 6.33 23.78
CA GLU A 320 9.60 5.60 22.74
C GLU A 320 9.33 6.49 21.53
N ARG A 321 9.23 5.87 20.36
CA ARG A 321 8.91 6.57 19.13
C ARG A 321 7.40 6.63 18.93
N VAL A 322 6.93 7.79 18.49
CA VAL A 322 5.55 7.97 18.05
C VAL A 322 5.31 7.10 16.83
N THR A 323 4.37 6.17 16.92
CA THR A 323 4.02 5.26 15.83
C THR A 323 2.86 5.79 14.99
N TYR A 324 1.97 6.59 15.58
CA TYR A 324 0.79 7.14 14.93
C TYR A 324 0.49 8.52 15.52
N ALA A 325 0.32 9.54 14.67
CA ALA A 325 0.01 10.89 15.13
C ALA A 325 -0.82 11.68 14.11
N THR A 326 -1.58 12.65 14.62
CA THR A 326 -2.31 13.61 13.76
C THR A 326 -1.38 14.49 12.94
N ARG A 327 -0.20 14.80 13.48
CA ARG A 327 0.84 15.51 12.73
C ARG A 327 1.86 14.53 12.19
N THR A 328 2.02 14.50 10.87
CA THR A 328 2.98 13.62 10.19
C THR A 328 4.44 13.89 10.57
N ASP A 329 4.77 15.11 10.99
CA ASP A 329 6.11 15.48 11.46
C ASP A 329 6.44 14.93 12.87
N ALA A 330 5.43 14.49 13.62
CA ALA A 330 5.60 13.86 14.93
C ALA A 330 5.94 12.37 14.81
N GLU A 331 5.49 11.70 13.73
CA GLU A 331 5.69 10.28 13.54
C GLU A 331 7.18 9.91 13.45
N GLY A 332 7.54 8.82 14.11
CA GLY A 332 8.91 8.35 14.24
C GLY A 332 9.78 9.15 15.21
N ARG A 333 9.38 10.35 15.67
CA ARG A 333 10.13 11.10 16.70
C ARG A 333 9.95 10.46 18.07
N LYS A 334 10.92 10.66 18.96
CA LYS A 334 10.78 10.30 20.37
C LYS A 334 9.78 11.23 21.05
N VAL A 335 8.94 10.69 21.94
CA VAL A 335 7.88 11.47 22.60
C VAL A 335 8.43 12.62 23.44
N GLY A 336 9.48 12.42 24.23
CA GLY A 336 10.06 13.45 25.10
C GLY A 336 10.58 14.68 24.33
N PRO A 337 11.48 14.51 23.34
CA PRO A 337 11.93 15.61 22.49
C PRO A 337 10.80 16.26 21.68
N LEU A 338 9.77 15.50 21.31
CA LEU A 338 8.58 16.06 20.67
C LEU A 338 7.80 16.96 21.64
N ALA A 339 7.57 16.50 22.86
CA ALA A 339 6.91 17.26 23.92
C ALA A 339 7.70 18.53 24.28
N GLU A 340 9.03 18.47 24.33
CA GLU A 340 9.89 19.64 24.49
C GLU A 340 9.68 20.67 23.38
N THR A 341 9.63 20.22 22.12
CA THR A 341 9.37 21.13 20.98
C THR A 341 7.99 21.79 21.10
N ASN A 342 6.98 21.03 21.51
CA ASN A 342 5.63 21.55 21.71
C ASN A 342 5.58 22.55 22.90
N GLN A 343 6.26 22.22 24.01
CA GLN A 343 6.39 23.09 25.18
C GLN A 343 7.02 24.43 24.81
N ASP A 344 8.14 24.41 24.08
CA ASP A 344 8.85 25.62 23.66
C ASP A 344 7.97 26.52 22.77
N ALA A 345 7.18 25.93 21.89
CA ALA A 345 6.25 26.64 21.02
C ALA A 345 5.13 27.33 21.82
N VAL A 346 4.52 26.61 22.77
CA VAL A 346 3.49 27.15 23.67
C VAL A 346 4.06 28.25 24.57
N GLY A 347 5.20 28.00 25.23
CA GLY A 347 5.85 28.96 26.12
C GLY A 347 6.31 30.23 25.39
N SER A 348 6.72 30.12 24.13
CA SER A 348 7.03 31.30 23.28
C SER A 348 5.76 32.13 22.99
N THR A 349 4.65 31.45 22.71
CA THR A 349 3.34 32.08 22.47
C THR A 349 2.82 32.79 23.74
N LEU A 350 2.90 32.14 24.91
CA LEU A 350 2.51 32.72 26.19
C LEU A 350 3.32 33.99 26.51
N ARG A 351 4.65 33.96 26.32
CA ARG A 351 5.51 35.14 26.49
C ARG A 351 5.11 36.29 25.56
N ALA A 352 4.79 36.00 24.29
CA ALA A 352 4.32 37.01 23.35
C ALA A 352 2.98 37.63 23.78
N ILE A 353 2.02 36.82 24.24
CA ILE A 353 0.73 37.28 24.78
C ILE A 353 0.94 38.19 25.99
N GLN A 354 1.79 37.78 26.93
CA GLN A 354 2.12 38.57 28.12
C GLN A 354 2.75 39.92 27.75
N GLN A 355 3.69 39.94 26.79
CA GLN A 355 4.33 41.17 26.33
C GLN A 355 3.32 42.12 25.65
N SER A 356 2.40 41.58 24.84
CA SER A 356 1.31 42.35 24.22
C SER A 356 0.38 42.96 25.27
N LYS A 357 -0.03 42.18 26.28
CA LYS A 357 -0.84 42.66 27.42
C LYS A 357 -0.13 43.79 28.19
N ARG A 358 1.20 43.70 28.39
CA ARG A 358 1.99 44.77 29.03
C ARG A 358 2.04 46.06 28.19
N ARG A 359 2.12 45.94 26.86
CA ARG A 359 2.14 47.08 25.93
C ARG A 359 0.79 47.79 25.84
N THR A 360 -0.32 47.07 26.03
CA THR A 360 -1.68 47.60 25.85
C THR A 360 -2.25 48.34 27.05
N ARG A 361 -1.51 48.48 28.16
CA ARG A 361 -1.84 49.26 29.39
C ARG A 361 -3.34 49.59 29.56
N LYS A 362 -4.19 48.57 29.68
CA LYS A 362 -5.52 48.77 30.29
C LYS A 362 -5.29 48.94 31.80
N PRO A 363 -6.00 49.86 32.49
CA PRO A 363 -5.91 49.99 33.94
C PRO A 363 -6.17 48.64 34.61
N ILE A 364 -5.34 48.25 35.57
CA ILE A 364 -5.55 47.02 36.34
C ILE A 364 -6.84 47.23 37.15
N GLN A 365 -7.94 46.61 36.72
CA GLN A 365 -9.17 46.58 37.49
C GLN A 365 -9.02 45.52 38.59
N LEU A 366 -8.80 45.97 39.82
CA LEU A 366 -8.83 45.11 41.00
C LEU A 366 -10.29 44.73 41.24
N MET A 367 -10.66 43.49 40.94
CA MET A 367 -11.96 42.96 41.34
C MET A 367 -11.91 42.67 42.84
N VAL A 368 -12.75 43.37 43.61
CA VAL A 368 -13.00 43.00 45.01
C VAL A 368 -13.65 41.61 44.98
N ARG A 369 -13.15 40.70 45.81
CA ARG A 369 -13.69 39.34 45.97
C ARG A 369 -14.99 39.40 46.79
N ASP A 370 -15.92 40.27 46.41
CA ASP A 370 -17.23 40.34 47.04
C ASP A 370 -18.14 39.32 46.37
N THR A 371 -18.75 38.47 47.19
CA THR A 371 -19.65 37.37 46.82
C THR A 371 -20.99 37.81 46.23
N ALA A 372 -21.10 39.06 45.75
CA ALA A 372 -22.31 39.60 45.14
C ALA A 372 -21.99 40.76 44.17
N ALA A 373 -21.68 40.47 42.91
CA ALA A 373 -21.82 41.44 41.82
C ALA A 373 -22.28 40.73 40.53
N PRO A 374 -23.16 41.37 39.72
CA PRO A 374 -23.82 40.71 38.58
C PRO A 374 -22.87 40.54 37.38
N PRO A 375 -23.19 39.65 36.42
CA PRO A 375 -22.33 39.38 35.28
C PRO A 375 -22.16 40.64 34.43
N ALA A 376 -20.91 41.03 34.18
CA ALA A 376 -20.57 42.11 33.27
C ALA A 376 -21.14 41.80 31.88
N ALA A 377 -22.17 42.56 31.49
CA ALA A 377 -22.74 42.51 30.15
C ALA A 377 -21.78 43.20 29.17
N ASN A 378 -21.53 42.51 28.05
CA ASN A 378 -21.02 43.06 26.79
C ASN A 378 -19.65 43.74 26.80
N GLU A 379 -18.59 43.02 27.16
CA GLU A 379 -17.28 43.30 26.58
C GLU A 379 -17.12 42.51 25.26
N PRO A 380 -16.83 43.16 24.12
CA PRO A 380 -16.51 42.44 22.90
C PRO A 380 -15.22 41.64 23.13
N LYS A 381 -15.30 40.31 22.92
CA LYS A 381 -14.14 39.41 22.99
C LYS A 381 -13.02 40.00 22.12
N PRO A 382 -11.84 40.30 22.67
CA PRO A 382 -10.73 40.78 21.87
C PRO A 382 -10.44 39.72 20.80
N GLN A 383 -10.37 40.16 19.54
CA GLN A 383 -9.93 39.28 18.46
C GLN A 383 -8.56 38.71 18.85
N PRO A 384 -8.35 37.39 18.75
CA PRO A 384 -7.06 36.81 19.03
C PRO A 384 -6.01 37.54 18.15
N PRO A 385 -4.84 37.91 18.71
CA PRO A 385 -3.77 38.40 17.86
C PRO A 385 -3.54 37.35 16.78
N LEU A 386 -3.47 37.77 15.52
CA LEU A 386 -3.15 36.90 14.38
C LEU A 386 -1.90 36.10 14.76
N GLY A 387 -2.12 34.89 15.27
CA GLY A 387 -1.06 33.97 15.60
C GLY A 387 -0.37 33.59 14.31
N VAL A 388 0.86 33.09 14.41
CA VAL A 388 1.35 32.19 13.38
C VAL A 388 0.23 31.17 13.17
N PRO A 389 -0.35 31.05 11.95
CA PRO A 389 -1.43 30.12 11.75
C PRO A 389 -0.95 28.76 12.25
N THR A 390 -1.69 28.15 13.17
CA THR A 390 -1.64 26.70 13.32
C THR A 390 -1.69 26.18 11.89
N PRO A 391 -0.68 25.41 11.44
CA PRO A 391 -0.70 24.90 10.08
C PRO A 391 -2.08 24.25 9.90
N PRO A 392 -2.87 24.67 8.90
CA PRO A 392 -4.12 24.00 8.64
C PRO A 392 -3.80 22.51 8.54
N LEU A 393 -4.66 21.65 9.13
CA LEU A 393 -4.61 20.22 8.89
C LEU A 393 -4.31 20.04 7.39
N PRO A 394 -3.25 19.31 7.01
CA PRO A 394 -2.90 19.19 5.61
C PRO A 394 -4.16 18.78 4.86
N ALA A 395 -4.57 19.60 3.89
CA ALA A 395 -5.71 19.26 3.05
C ALA A 395 -5.49 17.83 2.54
N PRO A 396 -6.52 16.96 2.52
CA PRO A 396 -6.37 15.61 2.00
C PRO A 396 -5.74 15.71 0.61
N ARG A 397 -4.48 15.29 0.49
CA ARG A 397 -3.80 15.25 -0.79
C ARG A 397 -4.51 14.20 -1.60
N LEU A 398 -5.38 14.63 -2.50
CA LEU A 398 -5.84 13.77 -3.59
C LEU A 398 -4.58 13.29 -4.32
N PRO A 399 -4.49 12.00 -4.69
CA PRO A 399 -3.34 11.49 -5.42
C PRO A 399 -3.13 12.37 -6.65
N ASP A 400 -1.88 12.80 -6.84
CA ASP A 400 -1.45 13.62 -7.98
C ASP A 400 -2.07 13.02 -9.25
N ARG A 401 -3.07 13.70 -9.81
CA ARG A 401 -3.45 13.43 -11.19
C ARG A 401 -2.28 13.92 -12.01
N ASP A 402 -1.68 13.01 -12.77
CA ASP A 402 -0.70 13.28 -13.81
C ASP A 402 -1.06 14.57 -14.55
N THR A 403 -0.39 15.66 -14.17
CA THR A 403 -0.37 16.87 -14.96
C THR A 403 0.73 16.66 -16.00
N PRO A 404 0.44 16.77 -17.30
CA PRO A 404 1.47 16.63 -18.31
C PRO A 404 2.55 17.69 -18.08
N ALA A 405 3.80 17.24 -18.06
CA ALA A 405 4.97 18.07 -17.80
C ALA A 405 4.95 19.36 -18.64
N SER A 406 5.04 20.51 -17.98
CA SER A 406 5.26 21.79 -18.64
C SER A 406 6.56 21.72 -19.47
N PRO A 407 6.59 22.28 -20.69
CA PRO A 407 7.78 22.27 -21.53
C PRO A 407 8.92 23.08 -20.86
N PRO A 408 10.19 22.69 -21.07
CA PRO A 408 11.33 23.31 -20.42
C PRO A 408 11.47 24.78 -20.84
N GLN A 409 11.69 25.66 -19.85
CA GLN A 409 12.01 27.06 -20.09
C GLN A 409 13.35 27.20 -20.85
N PRO A 410 13.48 28.18 -21.77
CA PRO A 410 14.73 28.44 -22.45
C PRO A 410 15.79 28.98 -21.47
N PRO A 411 17.08 28.74 -21.74
CA PRO A 411 18.16 29.13 -20.84
C PRO A 411 18.29 30.66 -20.75
N PRO A 412 18.79 31.18 -19.62
CA PRO A 412 18.94 32.62 -19.42
C PRO A 412 19.99 33.18 -20.38
N VAL A 413 19.63 34.29 -21.04
CA VAL A 413 20.53 35.08 -21.89
C VAL A 413 21.64 35.65 -21.00
N GLY A 414 22.88 35.26 -21.27
CA GLY A 414 24.06 35.69 -20.52
C GLY A 414 24.28 37.19 -20.60
N GLU A 415 24.52 37.81 -19.45
CA GLU A 415 25.01 39.18 -19.35
C GLU A 415 26.36 39.30 -20.06
N ALA A 416 26.41 40.15 -21.07
CA ALA A 416 27.63 40.51 -21.78
C ALA A 416 28.61 41.19 -20.82
N SER A 417 29.74 40.53 -20.61
CA SER A 417 30.92 41.09 -19.94
C SER A 417 31.39 42.34 -20.69
N ARG A 418 31.32 43.51 -20.04
CA ARG A 418 32.08 44.69 -20.46
C ARG A 418 33.44 44.66 -19.78
N SER A 419 34.48 44.36 -20.55
CA SER A 419 35.88 44.60 -20.16
C SER A 419 36.19 46.09 -20.21
N PRO A 420 37.04 46.61 -19.30
CA PRO A 420 37.55 47.97 -19.38
C PRO A 420 38.90 48.01 -20.11
N GLN A 421 38.98 48.87 -21.13
CA GLN A 421 40.21 49.51 -21.63
C GLN A 421 39.81 50.97 -21.93
N ALA A 422 40.68 51.97 -21.91
CA ALA A 422 41.90 52.31 -21.21
C ALA A 422 42.14 53.79 -21.61
N GLU A 423 42.73 54.57 -20.73
CA GLU A 423 43.28 55.92 -20.91
C GLU A 423 43.46 56.44 -22.35
N GLN A 424 42.85 57.60 -22.65
CA GLN A 424 43.53 58.86 -23.01
C GLN A 424 42.52 60.01 -23.12
#